data_AF-A0A6P0MB92-F1
#
_entry.id   AF-A0A6P0MB92-F1
#
_cell.length_a   1.000
_cell.length_b   1.000
_cell.length_c   1.000
_cell.angle_alpha   90.00
_cell.angle_beta   90.00
_cell.angle_gamma   90.00
#
_symmetry.space_group_name_H-M   'P 1'
#
loop_
_entity.id
_entity.type
_entity.pdbx_description
1 polymer ?
#
loop_
_entity_poly.entity_id
_entity_poly.type
_entity_poly.pdbx_seq_one_letter_code
_entity_poly.pdbx_strand_id
1 'polypeptide(L)'
;FKLEKTWLAIRSINLDTYTEVAIPNQKFAQLYTQEKTLKATTLGNSYAGFALEVGEQESHGNYEDFKQAVKEKSQLDLREIDLGKVQWIGSTGESIQLTHNPKNDLPSLTRNGNKHDWSKHLDLYKPVNGDGPISLGWKTGNLRVEAGDLVFKN
;
A
#
# COMPACT_ATOMS: atom_id res chain seq x y z
N PHE A 1 -11.56 -14.59 20.07
CA PHE A 1 -11.70 -13.36 19.28
C PHE A 1 -12.27 -13.72 17.92
N LYS A 2 -13.31 -13.03 17.47
CA LYS A 2 -13.79 -13.10 16.09
C LYS A 2 -13.05 -11.99 15.35
N LEU A 3 -12.22 -12.34 14.38
CA LEU A 3 -11.54 -11.33 13.55
C LEU A 3 -12.59 -10.62 12.68
N GLU A 4 -12.38 -9.33 12.45
CA GLU A 4 -13.18 -8.57 11.49
C GLU A 4 -13.08 -9.22 10.10
N LYS A 5 -14.21 -9.28 9.39
CA LYS A 5 -14.24 -9.84 8.04
C LYS A 5 -13.90 -8.75 7.03
N THR A 6 -12.61 -8.63 6.73
CA THR A 6 -12.12 -7.80 5.64
C THR A 6 -12.01 -8.63 4.36
N TRP A 7 -12.48 -8.06 3.26
CA TRP A 7 -12.38 -8.63 1.91
C TRP A 7 -11.46 -7.77 1.06
N LEU A 8 -10.67 -8.41 0.20
CA LEU A 8 -9.76 -7.73 -0.69
C LEU A 8 -10.05 -8.10 -2.14
N ALA A 9 -10.18 -7.08 -2.97
CA ALA A 9 -10.12 -7.23 -4.42
C ALA A 9 -8.76 -6.74 -4.90
N ILE A 10 -8.12 -7.58 -5.72
CA ILE A 10 -6.78 -7.32 -6.24
C ILE A 10 -6.87 -7.23 -7.76
N ARG A 11 -6.33 -6.16 -8.34
CA ARG A 11 -6.15 -5.99 -9.79
C ARG A 11 -4.66 -5.84 -10.09
N SER A 12 -4.13 -6.70 -10.94
CA SER A 12 -2.76 -6.59 -11.42
C SER A 12 -2.60 -5.38 -12.34
N ILE A 13 -1.43 -4.76 -12.26
CA ILE A 13 -0.94 -3.75 -13.21
C ILE A 13 0.32 -4.35 -13.83
N ASN A 14 0.28 -4.70 -15.12
CA ASN A 14 1.42 -5.29 -15.85
C ASN A 14 2.09 -6.47 -15.13
N LEU A 15 1.29 -7.36 -14.54
CA LEU A 15 1.75 -8.60 -13.93
C LEU A 15 1.11 -9.80 -14.63
N ASP A 16 1.90 -10.86 -14.79
CA ASP A 16 1.44 -12.15 -15.27
C ASP A 16 0.62 -12.87 -14.17
N THR A 17 0.15 -14.07 -14.48
CA THR A 17 -0.62 -14.93 -13.59
C THR A 17 0.13 -15.20 -12.28
N TYR A 18 -0.59 -15.13 -11.17
CA TYR A 18 -0.04 -15.44 -9.85
C TYR A 18 0.19 -16.94 -9.69
N THR A 19 1.33 -17.30 -9.11
CA THR A 19 1.68 -18.66 -8.73
C THR A 19 1.95 -18.72 -7.24
N GLU A 20 1.49 -19.78 -6.58
CA GLU A 20 1.82 -20.05 -5.19
C GLU A 20 3.28 -20.51 -5.09
N VAL A 21 4.04 -19.92 -4.17
CA VAL A 21 5.47 -20.23 -3.96
C VAL A 21 5.74 -20.45 -2.48
N ALA A 22 6.73 -21.28 -2.16
CA ALA A 22 7.22 -21.42 -0.80
C ALA A 22 8.07 -20.21 -0.39
N ILE A 23 8.03 -19.83 0.89
CA ILE A 23 8.95 -18.85 1.47
C ILE A 23 10.33 -19.52 1.59
N PRO A 24 11.38 -19.05 0.88
CA PRO A 24 12.65 -19.78 0.80
C PRO A 24 13.39 -19.87 2.15
N ASN A 25 13.22 -18.87 3.01
CA ASN A 25 13.87 -18.83 4.31
C ASN A 25 13.02 -19.57 5.36
N GLN A 26 13.56 -20.66 5.90
CA GLN A 26 12.85 -21.51 6.87
C GLN A 26 12.39 -20.77 8.13
N LYS A 27 13.16 -19.79 8.62
CA LYS A 27 12.76 -18.98 9.78
C LYS A 27 11.48 -18.21 9.50
N PHE A 28 11.37 -17.61 8.31
CA PHE A 28 10.16 -16.88 7.92
C PHE A 28 9.02 -17.84 7.55
N ALA A 29 9.31 -18.95 6.88
CA ALA A 29 8.31 -19.96 6.53
C ALA A 29 7.56 -20.48 7.77
N GLN A 30 8.26 -20.65 8.91
CA GLN A 30 7.65 -21.06 10.17
C GLN A 30 6.72 -20.00 10.78
N LEU A 31 6.96 -18.72 10.53
CA LEU A 31 6.11 -17.63 11.03
C LEU A 31 4.80 -17.49 10.24
N TYR A 32 4.82 -17.85 8.96
CA TYR A 32 3.72 -17.64 8.02
C TYR A 32 3.07 -18.94 7.57
N THR A 33 3.01 -19.95 8.45
CA THR A 33 2.51 -21.31 8.13
C THR A 33 1.04 -21.37 7.73
N GLN A 34 0.25 -20.35 8.08
CA GLN A 34 -1.17 -20.25 7.72
C GLN A 34 -1.41 -19.35 6.51
N GLU A 35 -0.36 -18.80 5.91
CA GLU A 35 -0.45 -17.85 4.81
C GLU A 35 -0.10 -18.50 3.47
N LYS A 36 -0.68 -17.96 2.40
CA LYS A 36 -0.30 -18.29 1.03
C LYS A 36 0.59 -17.19 0.49
N THR A 37 1.77 -17.57 -0.02
CA THR A 37 2.65 -16.63 -0.70
C THR A 37 2.44 -16.74 -2.20
N LEU A 38 2.06 -15.63 -2.82
CA LEU A 38 1.83 -15.55 -4.26
C LEU A 38 2.93 -14.71 -4.92
N LYS A 39 3.41 -15.16 -6.08
CA LYS A 39 4.39 -14.47 -6.91
C LYS A 39 3.87 -14.34 -8.34
N ALA A 40 4.09 -13.17 -8.95
CA ALA A 40 3.92 -12.94 -10.37
C ALA A 40 5.18 -12.30 -10.95
N THR A 41 5.39 -12.50 -12.25
CA THR A 41 6.41 -11.82 -13.05
C THR A 41 5.81 -10.60 -13.73
N THR A 42 6.63 -9.59 -14.01
CA THR A 42 6.20 -8.40 -14.73
C THR A 42 5.99 -8.72 -16.22
N LEU A 43 4.94 -8.15 -16.80
CA LEU A 43 4.70 -8.15 -18.23
C LEU A 43 5.32 -6.88 -18.83
N GLY A 44 6.30 -7.06 -19.72
CA GLY A 44 7.02 -5.95 -20.35
C GLY A 44 8.02 -5.25 -19.41
N ASN A 45 8.47 -4.06 -19.85
CA ASN A 45 9.54 -3.29 -19.20
C ASN A 45 9.06 -1.97 -18.59
N SER A 46 7.75 -1.84 -18.36
CA SER A 46 7.12 -0.62 -17.80
C SER A 46 6.84 -0.80 -16.30
N TYR A 47 6.06 0.12 -15.72
CA TYR A 47 5.62 0.06 -14.34
C TYR A 47 4.70 -1.13 -14.10
N ALA A 48 4.82 -1.77 -12.92
CA ALA A 48 4.00 -2.90 -12.51
C ALA A 48 3.60 -2.78 -11.04
N GLY A 49 2.52 -3.47 -10.65
CA GLY A 49 2.02 -3.44 -9.28
C GLY A 49 0.59 -3.93 -9.14
N PHE A 50 -0.10 -3.38 -8.14
CA PHE A 50 -1.46 -3.78 -7.78
C PHE A 50 -2.31 -2.56 -7.47
N ALA A 51 -3.59 -2.61 -7.87
CA ALA A 51 -4.65 -1.84 -7.24
C ALA A 51 -5.40 -2.74 -6.25
N LEU A 52 -5.58 -2.24 -5.04
CA LEU A 52 -6.23 -2.94 -3.94
C LEU A 52 -7.49 -2.18 -3.55
N GLU A 53 -8.60 -2.90 -3.48
CA GLU A 53 -9.84 -2.38 -2.91
C GLU A 53 -10.22 -3.24 -1.71
N VAL A 54 -10.58 -2.56 -0.61
CA VAL A 54 -10.89 -3.17 0.68
C VAL A 54 -12.38 -3.02 0.91
N GLY A 55 -13.04 -4.15 1.17
CA GLY A 55 -14.44 -4.21 1.56
C GLY A 55 -14.60 -4.75 2.97
N GLU A 56 -15.58 -4.24 3.69
CA GLU A 56 -15.96 -4.66 5.04
C GLU A 56 -17.48 -4.67 5.15
N GLN A 57 -18.01 -5.23 6.24
CA GLN A 57 -19.45 -5.29 6.46
C GLN A 57 -20.07 -3.88 6.48
N GLU A 58 -19.37 -2.89 7.00
CA GLU A 58 -19.80 -1.50 7.12
C GLU A 58 -19.89 -0.80 5.75
N SER A 59 -19.05 -1.20 4.79
CA SER A 59 -19.00 -0.59 3.46
C SER A 59 -19.89 -1.31 2.45
N HIS A 60 -19.99 -2.64 2.52
CA HIS A 60 -20.64 -3.46 1.49
C HIS A 60 -21.68 -4.46 2.04
N GLY A 61 -21.84 -4.55 3.36
CA GLY A 61 -22.78 -5.48 4.00
C GLY A 61 -22.28 -6.93 4.04
N ASN A 62 -21.94 -7.50 2.88
CA ASN A 62 -21.42 -8.87 2.78
C ASN A 62 -20.45 -9.04 1.61
N TYR A 63 -19.83 -10.22 1.56
CA TYR A 63 -18.82 -10.57 0.55
C TYR A 63 -19.37 -10.60 -0.89
N GLU A 64 -20.59 -11.10 -1.10
CA GLU A 64 -21.16 -11.20 -2.45
C GLU A 64 -21.51 -9.81 -3.00
N ASP A 65 -22.03 -8.92 -2.15
CA ASP A 65 -22.30 -7.52 -2.51
C ASP A 65 -20.99 -6.77 -2.82
N PHE A 66 -19.94 -6.96 -2.01
CA PHE A 66 -18.60 -6.43 -2.30
C PHE A 66 -18.07 -6.91 -3.65
N LYS A 67 -18.12 -8.23 -3.89
CA LYS A 67 -17.64 -8.85 -5.11
C LYS A 67 -18.42 -8.38 -6.34
N GLN A 68 -19.74 -8.21 -6.22
CA GLN A 68 -20.57 -7.70 -7.31
C GLN A 68 -20.26 -6.23 -7.59
N ALA A 69 -20.21 -5.40 -6.55
CA ALA A 69 -19.88 -3.98 -6.68
C ALA A 69 -18.52 -3.76 -7.35
N VAL A 70 -17.49 -4.50 -6.92
CA VAL A 70 -16.14 -4.43 -7.51
C VAL A 70 -16.12 -4.84 -8.98
N LYS A 71 -16.92 -5.83 -9.38
CA LYS A 71 -16.99 -6.28 -10.78
C LYS A 71 -17.69 -5.27 -11.68
N GLU A 72 -18.74 -4.63 -11.18
CA GLU A 72 -19.59 -3.74 -11.96
C GLU A 72 -19.06 -2.31 -12.02
N LYS A 73 -18.45 -1.83 -10.92
CA LYS A 73 -18.21 -0.39 -10.71
C LYS A 73 -16.73 -0.02 -10.66
N SER A 74 -15.86 -0.89 -10.15
CA SER A 74 -14.45 -0.53 -10.02
C SER A 74 -13.74 -0.51 -11.37
N GLN A 75 -12.91 0.49 -11.60
CA GLN A 75 -12.22 0.73 -12.87
C GLN A 75 -10.74 1.04 -12.64
N LEU A 76 -9.88 0.37 -13.40
CA LEU A 76 -8.44 0.63 -13.46
C LEU A 76 -8.11 1.20 -14.83
N ASP A 77 -7.56 2.42 -14.85
CA ASP A 77 -7.09 3.08 -16.05
C ASP A 77 -5.56 3.06 -16.11
N LEU A 78 -5.05 2.44 -17.16
CA LEU A 78 -3.63 2.25 -17.45
C LEU A 78 -3.19 2.98 -18.73
N ARG A 79 -4.02 3.85 -19.31
CA ARG A 79 -3.70 4.53 -20.59
C ARG A 79 -2.42 5.35 -20.53
N GLU A 80 -2.04 5.84 -19.34
CA GLU A 80 -0.84 6.65 -19.11
C GLU A 80 0.22 5.90 -18.27
N ILE A 81 0.18 4.56 -18.24
CA ILE A 81 1.09 3.75 -17.44
C ILE A 81 2.56 4.00 -17.80
N ASP A 82 2.88 4.22 -19.07
CA ASP A 82 4.25 4.50 -19.53
C ASP A 82 4.77 5.87 -19.06
N LEU A 83 3.87 6.77 -18.67
CA LEU A 83 4.20 8.03 -17.99
C LEU A 83 4.28 7.86 -16.46
N GLY A 84 4.19 6.62 -15.98
CA GLY A 84 4.14 6.28 -14.56
C GLY A 84 2.83 6.67 -13.87
N LYS A 85 1.74 6.88 -14.63
CA LYS A 85 0.46 7.35 -14.11
C LYS A 85 -0.61 6.26 -14.20
N VAL A 86 -1.31 6.05 -13.09
CA VAL A 86 -2.44 5.13 -13.00
C VAL A 86 -3.60 5.79 -12.27
N GLN A 87 -4.82 5.45 -12.67
CA GLN A 87 -6.03 5.88 -11.96
C GLN A 87 -6.88 4.67 -11.61
N TRP A 88 -7.37 4.68 -10.38
CA TRP A 88 -8.33 3.71 -9.87
C TRP A 88 -9.59 4.43 -9.42
N ILE A 89 -10.74 3.88 -9.79
CA ILE A 89 -12.07 4.26 -9.30
C ILE A 89 -12.59 3.03 -8.56
N GLY A 90 -12.86 3.17 -7.26
CA GLY A 90 -13.40 2.10 -6.43
C GLY A 90 -14.90 1.89 -6.65
N SER A 91 -15.43 0.80 -6.12
CA SER A 91 -16.85 0.43 -6.34
C SER A 91 -17.84 1.38 -5.66
N THR A 92 -17.38 2.14 -4.67
CA THR A 92 -18.09 3.19 -3.94
C THR A 92 -18.04 4.56 -4.65
N GLY A 93 -17.24 4.69 -5.72
CA GLY A 93 -17.14 5.88 -6.57
C GLY A 93 -15.95 6.80 -6.24
N GLU A 94 -15.29 6.60 -5.11
CA GLU A 94 -14.04 7.29 -4.79
C GLU A 94 -12.94 6.92 -5.78
N SER A 95 -12.06 7.88 -6.04
CA SER A 95 -10.96 7.72 -6.98
C SER A 95 -9.63 8.05 -6.36
N ILE A 96 -8.61 7.36 -6.82
CA ILE A 96 -7.21 7.62 -6.50
C ILE A 96 -6.40 7.59 -7.79
N GLN A 97 -5.63 8.64 -8.02
CA GLN A 97 -4.65 8.70 -9.10
C GLN A 97 -3.27 8.74 -8.46
N LEU A 98 -2.39 7.87 -8.94
CA LEU A 98 -0.99 7.82 -8.52
C LEU A 98 -0.13 8.11 -9.74
N THR A 99 0.88 8.95 -9.56
CA THR A 99 1.92 9.17 -10.56
C THR A 99 3.28 8.97 -9.90
N HIS A 100 4.06 8.04 -10.46
CA HIS A 100 5.43 7.79 -10.05
C HIS A 100 6.26 9.07 -10.14
N ASN A 101 7.12 9.29 -9.14
CA ASN A 101 8.00 10.44 -9.07
C ASN A 101 9.45 9.96 -9.21
N PRO A 102 10.15 10.26 -10.31
CA PRO A 102 11.54 9.84 -10.48
C PRO A 102 12.55 10.67 -9.67
N LYS A 103 12.11 11.77 -9.04
CA LYS A 103 13.02 12.70 -8.32
C LYS A 103 13.18 12.35 -6.85
N ASN A 104 12.19 11.70 -6.23
CA ASN A 104 12.22 11.27 -4.83
C ASN A 104 11.16 10.18 -4.59
N ASP A 105 11.18 9.58 -3.40
CA ASP A 105 10.30 8.46 -3.04
C ASP A 105 8.84 8.86 -2.76
N LEU A 106 8.44 10.12 -3.02
CA LEU A 106 7.07 10.60 -2.80
C LEU A 106 6.31 10.67 -4.13
N PRO A 107 5.37 9.73 -4.40
CA PRO A 107 4.59 9.77 -5.62
C PRO A 107 3.64 10.97 -5.60
N SER A 108 3.28 11.50 -6.76
CA SER A 108 2.16 12.45 -6.81
C SER A 108 0.85 11.67 -6.65
N LEU A 109 0.00 12.12 -5.73
CA LEU A 109 -1.25 11.44 -5.41
C LEU A 109 -2.41 12.43 -5.49
N THR A 110 -3.51 12.01 -6.10
CA THR A 110 -4.78 12.76 -6.12
C THR A 110 -5.89 11.83 -5.64
N ARG A 111 -6.62 12.20 -4.58
CA ARG A 111 -7.76 11.45 -4.05
C ARG A 111 -9.03 12.25 -4.26
N ASN A 112 -10.01 11.71 -4.97
CA ASN A 112 -11.27 12.39 -5.27
C ASN A 112 -11.06 13.80 -5.85
N GLY A 113 -10.11 13.95 -6.78
CA GLY A 113 -9.73 15.23 -7.37
C GLY A 113 -8.82 16.12 -6.51
N ASN A 114 -8.61 15.81 -5.23
CA ASN A 114 -7.79 16.58 -4.32
C ASN A 114 -6.34 16.08 -4.31
N LYS A 115 -5.40 16.96 -4.67
CA LYS A 115 -3.97 16.65 -4.61
C LYS A 115 -3.53 16.43 -3.16
N HIS A 116 -2.84 15.32 -2.91
CA HIS A 116 -2.23 15.03 -1.63
C HIS A 116 -1.00 15.92 -1.42
N ASP A 117 -0.95 16.58 -0.27
CA ASP A 117 0.16 17.41 0.14
C ASP A 117 1.03 16.67 1.15
N TRP A 118 2.15 16.13 0.67
CA TRP A 118 3.10 15.41 1.51
C TRP A 118 3.73 16.28 2.60
N SER A 119 3.74 17.61 2.47
CA SER A 119 4.29 18.48 3.52
C SER A 119 3.44 18.48 4.79
N LYS A 120 2.15 18.16 4.66
CA LYS A 120 1.22 17.99 5.79
C LYS A 120 1.26 16.58 6.37
N HIS A 121 1.93 15.65 5.67
CA HIS A 121 2.17 14.30 6.15
C HIS A 121 3.48 14.31 6.93
N LEU A 122 3.41 14.77 8.17
CA LEU A 122 4.51 14.61 9.12
C LEU A 122 4.61 13.12 9.42
N ASP A 123 5.81 12.54 9.37
CA ASP A 123 6.00 11.24 10.01
C ASP A 123 5.54 11.37 11.45
N LEU A 124 4.88 10.35 11.99
CA LEU A 124 4.35 10.38 13.36
C LEU A 124 5.41 10.79 14.41
N TYR A 125 6.68 10.65 14.05
CA TYR A 125 7.86 11.00 14.86
C TYR A 125 8.79 12.04 14.21
N LYS A 126 8.33 12.81 13.22
CA LYS A 126 9.14 13.88 12.61
C LYS A 126 9.08 15.14 13.48
N PRO A 127 10.20 15.56 14.09
CA PRO A 127 10.27 16.83 14.81
C PRO A 127 10.04 18.02 13.88
N VAL A 128 9.34 19.05 14.37
CA VAL A 128 9.02 20.27 13.61
C VAL A 128 10.27 21.11 13.35
N ASN A 129 11.25 21.10 14.26
CA ASN A 129 12.57 21.73 14.12
C ASN A 129 13.58 21.00 15.02
N GLY A 130 14.64 20.40 14.46
CA GLY A 130 15.70 19.73 15.21
C GLY A 130 15.55 18.20 15.29
N ASP A 131 16.28 17.57 16.19
CA ASP A 131 16.11 16.15 16.53
C ASP A 131 14.97 16.01 17.55
N GLY A 132 14.05 15.08 17.32
CA GLY A 132 12.97 14.76 18.24
C GLY A 132 13.48 13.83 19.34
N PRO A 133 12.91 13.88 20.56
CA PRO A 133 13.30 12.98 21.65
C PRO A 133 13.06 11.52 21.32
N ILE A 134 12.24 11.22 20.30
CA ILE A 134 12.11 9.90 19.71
C ILE A 134 12.27 10.08 18.20
N SER A 135 13.24 9.39 17.61
CA SER A 135 13.37 9.31 16.16
C SER A 135 13.56 7.86 15.73
N LEU A 136 12.82 7.47 14.69
CA LEU A 136 12.96 6.19 14.02
C LEU A 136 13.25 6.50 12.56
N GLY A 137 14.49 6.25 12.12
CA GLY A 137 14.83 6.38 10.72
C GLY A 137 14.03 5.36 9.92
N TRP A 138 13.32 5.79 8.86
CA TRP A 138 12.54 4.87 8.05
C TRP A 138 13.47 3.77 7.49
N LYS A 139 13.19 2.50 7.83
CA LYS A 139 13.95 1.31 7.44
C LYS A 139 15.42 1.24 7.91
N THR A 140 15.86 2.11 8.83
CA THR A 140 17.23 2.01 9.37
C THR A 140 17.35 1.03 10.52
N GLY A 141 16.22 0.59 11.09
CA GLY A 141 16.17 -0.32 12.25
C GLY A 141 16.60 0.33 13.57
N ASN A 142 17.06 1.59 13.53
CA ASN A 142 17.61 2.26 14.70
C ASN A 142 16.59 3.17 15.38
N LEU A 143 16.35 2.95 16.67
CA LEU A 143 15.52 3.81 17.52
C LEU A 143 16.41 4.65 18.42
N ARG A 144 16.30 5.98 18.35
CA ARG A 144 16.95 6.89 19.32
C ARG A 144 15.92 7.49 20.26
N VAL A 145 16.17 7.42 21.56
CA VAL A 145 15.36 8.05 22.61
C VAL A 145 16.21 8.99 23.45
N GLU A 146 15.79 10.24 23.62
CA GLU A 146 16.43 11.25 24.47
C GLU A 146 15.50 11.68 25.59
N ALA A 147 15.98 11.61 26.84
CA ALA A 147 15.24 11.97 28.04
C ALA A 147 16.14 12.80 28.98
N GLY A 148 16.11 14.12 28.84
CA GLY A 148 17.08 15.01 29.50
C GLY A 148 18.48 14.77 28.94
N ASP A 149 19.45 14.49 29.81
CA ASP A 149 20.85 14.20 29.42
C ASP A 149 21.09 12.73 29.01
N LEU A 150 20.04 11.89 29.00
CA LEU A 150 20.14 10.46 28.70
C LEU A 150 19.77 10.17 27.24
N VAL A 151 20.61 9.40 26.55
CA VAL A 151 20.40 8.97 25.15
C VAL A 151 20.46 7.45 25.05
N PHE A 152 19.38 6.84 24.52
CA PHE A 152 19.27 5.41 24.24
C PHE A 152 19.25 5.17 22.73
N LYS A 153 19.97 4.16 22.25
CA LYS A 153 20.02 3.73 20.84
C LYS A 153 19.92 2.21 20.77
N ASN A 154 19.06 1.70 19.90
CA ASN A 154 18.95 0.28 19.52
C ASN A 154 19.04 0.18 18.02
#